data_AF-A0AAX4INX0-F1
#
_entry.id   AF-A0AAX4INX0-F1
#
_cell.length_a   1.000
_cell.length_b   1.000
_cell.length_c   1.000
_cell.angle_alpha   90.00
_cell.angle_beta   90.00
_cell.angle_gamma   90.00
#
_symmetry.space_group_name_H-M   'P 1'
#
loop_
_entity.id
_entity.type
_entity.pdbx_description
1 polymer ?
#
loop_
_entity_poly.entity_id
_entity_poly.type
_entity_poly.pdbx_seq_one_letter_code
_entity_poly.pdbx_strand_id
1 'polypeptide(L)'
;MRMRKLGKGQSVAFCVPDEIRQKIVAISQNSGDTAITVAHILEWSISETFADLQRGIWLWANQGRRYQRHEILWDEARGDAEETELSQKQAEEFLEEEAQTIEVRYRPGHQLDTSQISLDNEHCADDITQRLRQFGGLKLESTTFREEQERELSPEVEQEREVQKPPHATPAEHAIHPDVRTFISRGIVVKGSPAFLFAFQALSDTSAAQYYDVARFRPSLLVTADFTRTIIPVGKGHTSDLFQRPVQWILTTASSAGVVDQAVIISPYEAQELLPEIRVSRHVSLHLYAPRPNIGYRPLDTLRLYTMPHQPIPRVMPEVFTNELNLFSGQLYMKSMNEYLSVRRFLGLRSADQKDSESELSGSSTNVMDTETPNLIKFLRVLTMKIRRNCESIDKTHLGRILDHRTLEDSDFANSMDMDM
;
A
#
# COMPACT_ATOMS: atom_id res chain seq x y z
N MET A 1 11.76 -16.14 -6.43
CA MET A 1 10.65 -16.96 -6.97
C MET A 1 11.10 -18.38 -7.31
N ARG A 2 10.35 -19.43 -6.94
CA ARG A 2 10.61 -20.82 -7.41
C ARG A 2 9.64 -21.20 -8.52
N MET A 3 10.10 -21.17 -9.77
CA MET A 3 9.31 -21.55 -10.96
C MET A 3 9.18 -23.08 -11.07
N ARG A 4 8.20 -23.68 -10.38
CA ARG A 4 7.90 -25.12 -10.47
C ARG A 4 6.84 -25.37 -11.55
N LYS A 5 7.02 -26.37 -12.41
CA LYS A 5 6.11 -26.79 -13.51
C LYS A 5 6.08 -25.91 -14.77
N LEU A 6 7.17 -25.20 -15.06
CA LEU A 6 7.34 -24.55 -16.37
C LEU A 6 7.16 -25.57 -17.51
N GLY A 7 6.36 -25.23 -18.52
CA GLY A 7 6.06 -26.13 -19.64
C GLY A 7 4.95 -27.17 -19.37
N LYS A 8 4.41 -27.26 -18.13
CA LYS A 8 3.23 -28.06 -17.79
C LYS A 8 2.03 -27.17 -17.46
N GLY A 9 1.56 -26.43 -18.47
CA GLY A 9 0.43 -25.48 -18.36
C GLY A 9 0.81 -24.06 -17.89
N GLN A 10 2.10 -23.81 -17.64
CA GLN A 10 2.63 -22.50 -17.30
C GLN A 10 3.66 -22.07 -18.36
N SER A 11 3.59 -20.80 -18.78
CA SER A 11 4.49 -20.17 -19.75
C SER A 11 5.21 -18.97 -19.13
N VAL A 12 6.40 -18.65 -19.67
CA VAL A 12 7.15 -17.44 -19.32
C VAL A 12 7.11 -16.48 -20.49
N ALA A 13 6.82 -15.22 -20.22
CA ALA A 13 6.95 -14.13 -21.17
C ALA A 13 7.94 -13.11 -20.60
N PHE A 14 8.83 -12.62 -21.45
CA PHE A 14 9.79 -11.58 -21.09
C PHE A 14 9.27 -10.23 -21.61
N CYS A 15 9.16 -9.25 -20.72
CA CYS A 15 8.82 -7.88 -21.07
C CYS A 15 10.08 -7.04 -20.93
N VAL A 16 10.51 -6.41 -22.03
CA VAL A 16 11.78 -5.67 -22.10
C VAL A 16 11.49 -4.18 -22.30
N PRO A 17 11.73 -3.33 -21.29
CA PRO A 17 11.69 -1.87 -21.43
C PRO A 17 12.74 -1.36 -22.42
N ASP A 18 12.55 -0.14 -22.93
CA ASP A 18 13.43 0.42 -23.97
C ASP A 18 14.86 0.68 -23.48
N GLU A 19 15.07 0.96 -22.19
CA GLU A 19 16.42 1.10 -21.63
C GLU A 19 17.19 -0.23 -21.68
N ILE A 20 16.52 -1.34 -21.39
CA ILE A 20 17.12 -2.68 -21.42
C ILE A 20 17.32 -3.15 -22.86
N ARG A 21 16.41 -2.81 -23.77
CA ARG A 21 16.56 -3.06 -25.22
C ARG A 21 17.88 -2.50 -25.73
N GLN A 22 18.22 -1.26 -25.38
CA GLN A 22 19.47 -0.62 -25.79
C GLN A 22 20.71 -1.37 -25.26
N LYS A 23 20.68 -1.81 -23.99
CA LYS A 23 21.76 -2.60 -23.39
C LYS A 23 21.95 -3.96 -24.06
N ILE A 24 20.86 -4.66 -24.37
CA ILE A 24 20.91 -5.96 -25.07
C ILE A 24 21.56 -5.79 -26.46
N VAL A 25 21.16 -4.75 -27.21
CA VAL A 25 21.71 -4.48 -28.54
C VAL A 25 23.20 -4.14 -28.48
N ALA A 26 23.64 -3.39 -27.47
CA ALA A 26 25.05 -3.03 -27.29
C ALA A 26 25.98 -4.24 -27.13
N ILE A 27 25.49 -5.33 -26.53
CA ILE A 27 26.27 -6.56 -26.29
C ILE A 27 26.30 -7.47 -27.52
N SER A 28 25.20 -7.54 -28.27
CA SER A 28 25.02 -8.52 -29.35
C SER A 28 25.93 -8.31 -30.59
N GLN A 29 26.66 -7.20 -30.70
CA GLN A 29 27.57 -6.82 -31.82
C GLN A 29 26.98 -6.88 -33.25
N ASN A 30 25.76 -7.41 -33.43
CA ASN A 30 25.06 -7.48 -34.70
C ASN A 30 24.26 -6.19 -34.91
N SER A 31 24.86 -5.31 -35.70
CA SER A 31 24.23 -4.09 -36.20
C SER A 31 23.10 -4.43 -37.16
N GLY A 32 21.87 -4.43 -36.67
CA GLY A 32 20.67 -4.53 -37.52
C GLY A 32 19.39 -4.60 -36.70
N ASP A 33 18.33 -4.04 -37.29
CA ASP A 33 16.94 -3.98 -36.83
C ASP A 33 16.32 -5.40 -36.70
N THR A 34 16.94 -6.23 -35.87
CA THR A 34 16.55 -7.62 -35.64
C THR A 34 15.76 -7.72 -34.35
N ALA A 35 14.64 -8.45 -34.40
CA ALA A 35 13.78 -8.63 -33.24
C ALA A 35 14.55 -9.30 -32.08
N ILE A 36 14.42 -8.74 -30.87
CA ILE A 36 15.04 -9.32 -29.67
C ILE A 36 14.46 -10.72 -29.46
N THR A 37 15.35 -11.71 -29.41
CA THR A 37 14.99 -13.10 -29.10
C THR A 37 15.28 -13.40 -27.64
N VAL A 38 14.73 -14.52 -27.13
CA VAL A 38 15.02 -15.00 -25.78
C VAL A 38 16.52 -15.26 -25.58
N ALA A 39 17.23 -15.68 -26.63
CA ALA A 39 18.68 -15.90 -26.56
C ALA A 39 19.45 -14.60 -26.25
N HIS A 40 19.07 -13.48 -26.87
CA HIS A 40 19.69 -12.17 -26.60
C HIS A 40 19.44 -11.71 -25.17
N ILE A 41 18.24 -11.97 -24.63
CA ILE A 41 17.90 -11.64 -23.23
C ILE A 41 18.75 -12.48 -22.27
N LEU A 42 18.92 -13.77 -22.53
CA LEU A 42 19.75 -14.65 -21.70
C LEU A 42 21.22 -14.25 -21.74
N GLU A 43 21.75 -13.95 -22.94
CA GLU A 43 23.14 -13.47 -23.10
C GLU A 43 23.39 -12.18 -22.31
N TRP A 44 22.50 -11.19 -22.46
CA TRP A 44 22.58 -9.95 -21.67
C TRP A 44 22.48 -10.23 -20.17
N SER A 45 21.50 -11.05 -19.73
CA SER A 45 21.32 -11.37 -18.30
C SER A 45 22.55 -12.05 -17.70
N ILE A 46 23.16 -12.99 -18.43
CA ILE A 46 24.39 -13.66 -18.03
C ILE A 46 25.54 -12.64 -17.95
N SER A 47 25.68 -11.76 -18.94
CA SER A 47 26.73 -10.75 -18.96
C SER A 47 26.62 -9.74 -17.81
N GLU A 48 25.40 -9.28 -17.47
CA GLU A 48 25.17 -8.41 -16.31
C GLU A 48 25.50 -9.15 -15.01
N THR A 49 25.18 -10.44 -14.91
CA THR A 49 25.57 -11.27 -13.76
C THR A 49 27.10 -11.33 -13.63
N PHE A 50 27.84 -11.49 -14.73
CA PHE A 50 29.31 -11.47 -14.69
C PHE A 50 29.87 -10.09 -14.34
N ALA A 51 29.27 -9.01 -14.86
CA ALA A 51 29.66 -7.65 -14.54
C ALA A 51 29.39 -7.33 -13.05
N ASP A 52 28.29 -7.82 -12.50
CA ASP A 52 27.94 -7.69 -11.09
C ASP A 52 28.91 -8.48 -10.20
N LEU A 53 29.21 -9.73 -10.56
CA LEU A 53 30.25 -10.52 -9.87
C LEU A 53 31.62 -9.84 -9.93
N GLN A 54 31.99 -9.19 -11.04
CA GLN A 54 33.21 -8.41 -11.15
C GLN A 54 33.26 -7.21 -10.20
N ARG A 55 32.11 -6.56 -9.94
CA ARG A 55 32.02 -5.48 -8.94
C ARG A 55 32.10 -6.04 -7.52
N GLY A 56 31.41 -7.15 -7.24
CA GLY A 56 31.31 -7.76 -5.92
C GLY A 56 32.52 -8.58 -5.47
N ILE A 57 33.41 -9.00 -6.37
CA ILE A 57 34.52 -9.91 -6.02
C ILE A 57 35.48 -9.31 -4.98
N TRP A 58 35.68 -8.00 -5.01
CA TRP A 58 36.51 -7.30 -4.01
C TRP A 58 35.83 -7.23 -2.64
N LEU A 59 34.51 -7.03 -2.62
CA LEU A 59 33.74 -7.05 -1.39
C LEU A 59 33.77 -8.45 -0.76
N TRP A 60 33.54 -9.48 -1.57
CA TRP A 60 33.68 -10.88 -1.16
C TRP A 60 35.07 -11.16 -0.55
N ALA A 61 36.13 -10.70 -1.20
CA ALA A 61 37.50 -10.90 -0.71
C ALA A 61 37.75 -10.19 0.63
N ASN A 62 37.28 -8.94 0.78
CA ASN A 62 37.40 -8.18 2.02
C ASN A 62 36.60 -8.84 3.14
N GLN A 63 35.36 -9.26 2.87
CA GLN A 63 34.52 -9.96 3.85
C GLN A 63 35.14 -11.30 4.26
N GLY A 64 35.72 -12.05 3.31
CA GLY A 64 36.43 -13.29 3.61
C GLY A 64 37.64 -13.06 4.51
N ARG A 65 38.42 -12.00 4.27
CA ARG A 65 39.57 -11.65 5.12
C ARG A 65 39.16 -11.15 6.50
N ARG A 66 38.10 -10.36 6.58
CA ARG A 66 37.47 -9.96 7.86
C ARG A 66 37.04 -11.20 8.64
N TYR A 67 36.36 -12.14 7.99
CA TYR A 67 35.97 -13.41 8.60
C TYR A 67 37.18 -14.19 9.11
N GLN A 68 38.24 -14.37 8.31
CA GLN A 68 39.46 -15.08 8.74
C GLN A 68 40.12 -14.41 9.95
N ARG A 69 40.19 -13.07 9.97
CA ARG A 69 40.70 -12.32 11.11
C ARG A 69 39.83 -12.54 12.36
N HIS A 70 38.52 -12.43 12.20
CA HIS A 70 37.56 -12.64 13.30
C HIS A 70 37.56 -14.07 13.81
N GLU A 71 37.78 -15.05 12.94
CA GLU A 71 37.89 -16.46 13.32
C GLU A 71 39.11 -16.71 14.22
N ILE A 72 40.27 -16.11 13.89
CA ILE A 72 41.47 -16.18 14.75
C ILE A 72 41.18 -15.55 16.13
N LEU A 73 40.63 -14.33 16.15
CA LEU A 73 40.26 -13.65 17.41
C LEU A 73 39.23 -14.45 18.22
N TRP A 74 38.32 -15.13 17.53
CA TRP A 74 37.29 -15.95 18.14
C TRP A 74 37.85 -17.24 18.74
N ASP A 75 38.79 -17.89 18.07
CA ASP A 75 39.48 -19.08 18.59
C ASP A 75 40.38 -18.72 19.78
N GLU A 76 41.06 -17.57 19.73
CA GLU A 76 41.82 -17.01 20.86
C GLU A 76 40.92 -16.68 22.05
N ALA A 77 39.70 -16.19 21.80
CA ALA A 77 38.72 -15.89 22.83
C ALA A 77 38.05 -17.15 23.42
N ARG A 78 37.91 -18.22 22.64
CA ARG A 78 37.30 -19.48 23.07
C ARG A 78 38.24 -20.28 23.99
N GLY A 79 39.54 -20.31 23.71
CA GLY A 79 40.50 -21.12 24.46
C GLY A 79 40.07 -22.60 24.57
N ASP A 80 40.35 -23.26 25.71
CA ASP A 80 39.95 -24.66 26.03
C ASP A 80 38.64 -24.75 26.85
N ALA A 81 37.92 -23.64 27.08
CA ALA A 81 36.77 -23.61 27.99
C ALA A 81 35.43 -23.87 27.27
N GLU A 82 34.47 -24.54 27.95
CA GLU A 82 33.11 -24.80 27.43
C GLU A 82 32.23 -23.54 27.36
N GLU A 83 32.55 -22.49 28.14
CA GLU A 83 31.85 -21.20 28.11
C GLU A 83 32.77 -20.10 27.60
N THR A 84 32.38 -19.47 26.48
CA THR A 84 33.10 -18.34 25.87
C THR A 84 32.76 -17.05 26.60
N GLU A 85 33.58 -16.63 27.57
CA GLU A 85 33.49 -15.29 28.16
C GLU A 85 34.44 -14.31 27.44
N LEU A 86 33.88 -13.45 26.57
CA LEU A 86 34.64 -12.38 25.91
C LEU A 86 34.95 -11.25 26.89
N SER A 87 36.24 -11.01 27.13
CA SER A 87 36.67 -9.81 27.86
C SER A 87 36.47 -8.55 27.02
N GLN A 88 36.34 -7.39 27.67
CA GLN A 88 36.22 -6.10 26.99
C GLN A 88 37.37 -5.85 26.00
N LYS A 89 38.60 -6.24 26.34
CA LYS A 89 39.77 -6.07 25.46
C LYS A 89 39.67 -6.91 24.19
N GLN A 90 39.23 -8.17 24.32
CA GLN A 90 39.00 -9.03 23.16
C GLN A 90 37.88 -8.47 22.28
N ALA A 91 36.78 -7.99 22.89
CA ALA A 91 35.70 -7.35 22.13
C ALA A 91 36.17 -6.09 21.38
N GLU A 92 37.08 -5.30 21.97
CA GLU A 92 37.69 -4.13 21.33
C GLU A 92 38.57 -4.51 20.12
N GLU A 93 39.17 -5.70 20.10
CA GLU A 93 39.97 -6.19 18.96
C GLU A 93 39.13 -6.59 17.73
N PHE A 94 37.83 -6.87 17.92
CA PHE A 94 36.86 -7.07 16.83
C PHE A 94 36.36 -5.75 16.21
N LEU A 95 36.68 -4.59 16.79
CA LEU A 95 36.22 -3.31 16.27
C LEU A 95 36.97 -2.94 14.99
N GLU A 96 36.22 -2.42 14.01
CA GLU A 96 36.77 -1.84 12.79
C GLU A 96 36.64 -0.31 12.83
N GLU A 97 37.52 0.38 12.12
CA GLU A 97 37.46 1.82 11.96
C GLU A 97 36.30 2.20 11.02
N GLU A 98 35.15 2.59 11.60
CA GLU A 98 33.94 2.96 10.85
C GLU A 98 34.09 4.29 10.09
N ALA A 99 34.90 5.21 10.60
CA ALA A 99 35.02 6.56 10.05
C ALA A 99 36.39 6.78 9.38
N GLN A 100 36.40 6.81 8.05
CA GLN A 100 37.59 7.20 7.28
C GLN A 100 37.67 8.73 7.11
N THR A 101 38.89 9.27 7.07
CA THR A 101 39.09 10.69 6.79
C THR A 101 38.77 11.05 5.34
N ILE A 102 38.42 12.30 5.08
CA ILE A 102 38.10 12.80 3.73
C ILE A 102 39.32 12.65 2.81
N GLU A 103 40.52 12.86 3.34
CA GLU A 103 41.77 12.71 2.60
C GLU A 103 42.01 11.25 2.19
N VAL A 104 41.62 10.27 3.00
CA VAL A 104 41.73 8.84 2.67
C VAL A 104 40.71 8.45 1.59
N ARG A 105 39.47 8.97 1.65
CA ARG A 105 38.42 8.64 0.67
C ARG A 105 38.59 9.33 -0.69
N TYR A 106 39.04 10.58 -0.71
CA TYR A 106 38.90 11.45 -1.90
C TYR A 106 40.21 11.97 -2.49
N ARG A 107 41.39 11.58 -1.95
CA ARG A 107 42.66 12.06 -2.51
C ARG A 107 42.89 11.53 -3.92
N PRO A 108 43.03 12.41 -4.93
CA PRO A 108 43.30 11.98 -6.31
C PRO A 108 44.63 11.22 -6.40
N GLY A 109 44.62 10.04 -7.02
CA GLY A 109 45.81 9.20 -7.18
C GLY A 109 46.18 8.35 -5.97
N HIS A 110 45.39 8.36 -4.89
CA HIS A 110 45.56 7.38 -3.82
C HIS A 110 44.98 6.04 -4.30
N GLN A 111 45.85 5.20 -4.88
CA GLN A 111 45.60 3.76 -4.85
C GLN A 111 45.64 3.39 -3.36
N LEU A 112 44.52 2.90 -2.83
CA LEU A 112 44.51 2.26 -1.51
C LEU A 112 45.71 1.35 -1.44
N ASP A 113 46.45 1.42 -0.34
CA ASP A 113 47.70 0.72 -0.12
C ASP A 113 47.50 -0.79 -0.35
N THR A 114 47.65 -1.24 -1.60
CA THR A 114 47.57 -2.63 -2.04
C THR A 114 48.78 -3.42 -1.55
N SER A 115 49.60 -2.84 -0.67
CA SER A 115 50.64 -3.55 0.07
C SER A 115 50.08 -4.75 0.85
N GLN A 116 48.79 -4.76 1.25
CA GLN A 116 48.12 -5.96 1.80
C GLN A 116 47.58 -6.95 0.75
N ILE A 117 47.51 -6.55 -0.52
CA ILE A 117 47.05 -7.37 -1.65
C ILE A 117 48.20 -7.39 -2.66
N SER A 118 49.35 -7.92 -2.23
CA SER A 118 50.46 -8.19 -3.15
C SER A 118 50.06 -9.34 -4.07
N LEU A 119 49.35 -9.01 -5.16
CA LEU A 119 49.03 -9.93 -6.26
C LEU A 119 50.29 -10.48 -6.93
N ASP A 120 51.46 -9.89 -6.66
CA ASP A 120 52.75 -10.21 -7.28
C ASP A 120 53.63 -11.18 -6.46
N ASN A 121 53.27 -11.51 -5.21
CA ASN A 121 54.01 -12.52 -4.45
C ASN A 121 53.47 -13.92 -4.78
N GLU A 122 54.20 -14.67 -5.61
CA GLU A 122 53.88 -16.06 -6.00
C GLU A 122 54.02 -17.07 -4.84
N HIS A 123 54.73 -16.73 -3.77
CA HIS A 123 55.20 -17.71 -2.79
C HIS A 123 54.38 -17.78 -1.47
N CYS A 124 53.33 -16.97 -1.31
CA CYS A 124 52.42 -17.04 -0.15
C CYS A 124 51.10 -16.31 -0.45
N ALA A 125 50.26 -16.87 -1.31
CA ALA A 125 48.93 -16.33 -1.57
C ALA A 125 47.89 -17.14 -0.78
N ASP A 126 47.10 -16.45 0.05
CA ASP A 126 45.91 -17.02 0.67
C ASP A 126 44.89 -17.47 -0.41
N ASP A 127 44.00 -18.40 -0.07
CA ASP A 127 42.99 -18.95 -0.99
C ASP A 127 42.14 -17.84 -1.64
N ILE A 128 41.91 -16.74 -0.91
CA ILE A 128 41.19 -15.55 -1.38
C ILE A 128 41.98 -14.84 -2.50
N THR A 129 43.29 -14.62 -2.34
CA THR A 129 44.14 -14.04 -3.41
C THR A 129 44.22 -14.97 -4.61
N GLN A 130 44.33 -16.28 -4.39
CA GLN A 130 44.31 -17.24 -5.50
C GLN A 130 43.01 -17.16 -6.29
N ARG A 131 41.86 -17.06 -5.60
CA ARG A 131 40.55 -16.93 -6.23
C ARG A 131 40.40 -15.63 -7.01
N LEU A 132 40.90 -14.51 -6.47
CA LEU A 132 40.95 -13.22 -7.17
C LEU A 132 41.77 -13.32 -8.47
N ARG A 133 42.94 -13.97 -8.43
CA ARG A 133 43.78 -14.20 -9.62
C ARG A 133 43.07 -15.07 -10.67
N GLN A 134 42.40 -16.14 -10.24
CA GLN A 134 41.62 -17.01 -11.15
C GLN A 134 40.47 -16.27 -11.83
N PHE A 135 39.88 -15.28 -11.15
CA PHE A 135 38.73 -14.54 -11.67
C PHE A 135 39.12 -13.64 -12.85
N GLY A 136 40.32 -13.06 -12.84
CA GLY A 136 40.87 -12.27 -13.95
C GLY A 136 40.15 -10.94 -14.21
N GLY A 137 40.77 -10.04 -14.99
CA GLY A 137 40.13 -8.80 -15.45
C GLY A 137 39.86 -7.75 -14.37
N LEU A 138 40.53 -7.83 -13.22
CA LEU A 138 40.36 -6.90 -12.10
C LEU A 138 40.92 -5.52 -12.46
N LYS A 139 40.05 -4.55 -12.74
CA LYS A 139 40.45 -3.14 -12.83
C LYS A 139 40.53 -2.57 -11.42
N LEU A 140 41.73 -2.22 -10.97
CA LEU A 140 41.94 -1.60 -9.66
C LEU A 140 41.25 -0.23 -9.55
N GLU A 141 40.93 0.43 -10.67
CA GLU A 141 40.26 1.74 -10.68
C GLU A 141 38.78 1.68 -10.23
N SER A 142 38.14 0.50 -10.19
CA SER A 142 36.78 0.36 -9.67
C SER A 142 36.69 0.30 -8.13
N THR A 143 37.83 0.43 -7.43
CA THR A 143 37.90 0.35 -5.96
C THR A 143 37.48 1.64 -5.25
N THR A 144 37.20 2.72 -5.98
CA THR A 144 36.81 4.02 -5.42
C THR A 144 35.41 4.05 -4.79
N PHE A 145 34.61 3.00 -5.00
CA PHE A 145 33.21 2.92 -4.54
C PHE A 145 32.97 1.82 -3.49
N ARG A 146 33.98 1.43 -2.70
CA ARG A 146 33.86 0.28 -1.77
C ARG A 146 32.82 0.45 -0.66
N GLU A 147 32.67 1.67 -0.14
CA GLU A 147 31.78 1.95 0.99
C GLU A 147 30.36 2.34 0.54
N GLU A 148 30.24 3.04 -0.59
CA GLU A 148 28.95 3.34 -1.22
C GLU A 148 28.34 2.07 -1.84
N GLN A 149 29.12 1.14 -2.38
CA GLN A 149 28.61 -0.16 -2.87
C GLN A 149 28.13 -1.08 -1.75
N GLU A 150 28.70 -1.04 -0.54
CA GLU A 150 28.13 -1.75 0.63
C GLU A 150 26.74 -1.19 1.03
N ARG A 151 26.46 0.10 0.74
CA ARG A 151 25.15 0.72 0.96
C ARG A 151 24.19 0.59 -0.24
N GLU A 152 24.70 0.50 -1.47
CA GLU A 152 23.91 0.31 -2.70
C GLU A 152 23.59 -1.16 -3.00
N LEU A 153 24.40 -2.10 -2.50
CA LEU A 153 23.97 -3.48 -2.30
C LEU A 153 22.97 -3.45 -1.16
N SER A 154 21.77 -2.95 -1.42
CA SER A 154 20.63 -3.11 -0.53
C SER A 154 20.57 -4.58 -0.18
N PRO A 155 20.94 -5.01 1.05
CA PRO A 155 20.68 -6.38 1.42
C PRO A 155 19.19 -6.57 1.17
N GLU A 156 18.83 -7.58 0.37
CA GLU A 156 17.44 -8.01 0.25
C GLU A 156 17.05 -8.53 1.63
N VAL A 157 16.79 -7.61 2.56
CA VAL A 157 16.18 -7.88 3.83
C VAL A 157 14.74 -8.20 3.45
N GLU A 158 14.49 -9.46 3.12
CA GLU A 158 13.15 -10.02 3.07
C GLU A 158 12.56 -9.83 4.48
N GLN A 159 11.90 -8.70 4.70
CA GLN A 159 11.07 -8.50 5.88
C GLN A 159 9.87 -9.44 5.75
N GLU A 160 10.00 -10.64 6.31
CA GLU A 160 8.87 -11.54 6.50
C GLU A 160 7.95 -10.94 7.57
N ARG A 161 7.02 -10.09 7.13
CA ARG A 161 5.94 -9.60 7.98
C ARG A 161 5.01 -10.78 8.29
N GLU A 162 5.05 -11.28 9.52
CA GLU A 162 4.04 -12.22 9.99
C GLU A 162 2.67 -11.55 9.99
N VAL A 163 1.83 -11.90 9.02
CA VAL A 163 0.46 -11.41 8.95
C VAL A 163 -0.39 -12.21 9.93
N GLN A 164 -0.72 -11.59 11.07
CA GLN A 164 -1.69 -12.15 11.99
C GLN A 164 -3.06 -12.22 11.30
N LYS A 165 -3.48 -13.44 10.94
CA LYS A 165 -4.78 -13.67 10.32
C LYS A 165 -5.90 -13.58 11.36
N PRO A 166 -7.12 -13.17 10.96
CA PRO A 166 -8.29 -13.29 11.83
C PRO A 166 -8.47 -14.72 12.35
N PRO A 167 -9.09 -14.91 13.52
CA PRO A 167 -9.45 -16.22 14.02
C PRO A 167 -10.28 -17.02 13.01
N HIS A 168 -10.18 -18.34 13.05
CA HIS A 168 -10.99 -19.20 12.21
C HIS A 168 -12.49 -18.95 12.45
N ALA A 169 -13.20 -18.67 11.37
CA ALA A 169 -14.66 -18.45 11.36
C ALA A 169 -15.31 -19.22 10.20
N THR A 170 -16.54 -19.66 10.40
CA THR A 170 -17.33 -20.31 9.35
C THR A 170 -17.89 -19.26 8.40
N PRO A 171 -17.64 -19.35 7.09
CA PRO A 171 -18.17 -18.40 6.12
C PRO A 171 -19.71 -18.49 6.07
N ALA A 172 -20.37 -17.34 5.91
CA ALA A 172 -21.80 -17.31 5.66
C ALA A 172 -22.10 -17.80 4.23
N GLU A 173 -23.21 -18.50 4.04
CA GLU A 173 -23.67 -18.84 2.71
C GLU A 173 -24.17 -17.60 1.99
N HIS A 174 -23.63 -17.36 0.80
CA HIS A 174 -24.00 -16.23 -0.03
C HIS A 174 -25.31 -16.49 -0.76
N ALA A 175 -26.17 -15.47 -0.82
CA ALA A 175 -27.47 -15.58 -1.49
C ALA A 175 -27.91 -14.23 -2.05
N ILE A 176 -28.39 -14.25 -3.30
CA ILE A 176 -28.91 -13.07 -3.97
C ILE A 176 -30.39 -12.90 -3.63
N HIS A 177 -30.72 -11.79 -2.98
CA HIS A 177 -32.12 -11.49 -2.66
C HIS A 177 -32.90 -11.05 -3.93
N PRO A 178 -34.17 -11.48 -4.11
CA PRO A 178 -34.99 -11.08 -5.27
C PRO A 178 -35.16 -9.56 -5.41
N ASP A 179 -35.18 -8.82 -4.31
CA ASP A 179 -35.26 -7.35 -4.36
C ASP A 179 -34.01 -6.69 -4.93
N VAL A 180 -32.82 -7.33 -4.83
CA VAL A 180 -31.60 -6.85 -5.50
C VAL A 180 -31.73 -7.02 -7.01
N ARG A 181 -32.29 -8.15 -7.48
CA ARG A 181 -32.61 -8.36 -8.90
C ARG A 181 -33.67 -7.37 -9.40
N THR A 182 -34.65 -7.06 -8.55
CA THR A 182 -35.69 -6.06 -8.85
C THR A 182 -35.09 -4.66 -8.96
N PHE A 183 -34.15 -4.32 -8.08
CA PHE A 183 -33.39 -3.07 -8.16
C PHE A 183 -32.59 -2.97 -9.46
N ILE A 184 -31.90 -4.03 -9.88
CA ILE A 184 -31.13 -4.04 -11.14
C ILE A 184 -32.06 -3.92 -12.35
N SER A 185 -33.16 -4.66 -12.38
CA SER A 185 -34.08 -4.69 -13.53
C SER A 185 -34.92 -3.43 -13.67
N ARG A 186 -35.38 -2.83 -12.56
CA ARG A 186 -36.32 -1.69 -12.54
C ARG A 186 -35.72 -0.37 -12.05
N GLY A 187 -34.54 -0.39 -11.42
CA GLY A 187 -33.94 0.79 -10.79
C GLY A 187 -34.61 1.24 -9.49
N ILE A 188 -35.46 0.39 -8.87
CA ILE A 188 -36.26 0.77 -7.70
C ILE A 188 -35.82 -0.03 -6.49
N VAL A 189 -35.44 0.67 -5.42
CA VAL A 189 -35.20 0.07 -4.10
C VAL A 189 -36.55 -0.11 -3.38
N VAL A 190 -36.88 -1.35 -3.03
CA VAL A 190 -38.12 -1.66 -2.30
C VAL A 190 -37.98 -1.16 -0.86
N LYS A 191 -38.82 -0.19 -0.46
CA LYS A 191 -38.80 0.39 0.89
C LYS A 191 -39.10 -0.68 1.94
N GLY A 192 -38.28 -0.75 2.98
CA GLY A 192 -38.44 -1.72 4.09
C GLY A 192 -38.06 -3.15 3.73
N SER A 193 -37.46 -3.40 2.56
CA SER A 193 -36.92 -4.71 2.21
C SER A 193 -35.77 -5.09 3.13
N PRO A 194 -35.70 -6.34 3.63
CA PRO A 194 -34.57 -6.84 4.40
C PRO A 194 -33.30 -6.99 3.55
N ALA A 195 -33.39 -6.84 2.22
CA ALA A 195 -32.26 -6.92 1.31
C ALA A 195 -31.30 -5.74 1.43
N PHE A 196 -31.79 -4.58 1.88
CA PHE A 196 -31.05 -3.34 1.92
C PHE A 196 -30.99 -2.79 3.35
N LEU A 197 -29.81 -2.37 3.75
CA LEU A 197 -29.52 -1.72 5.03
C LEU A 197 -28.86 -0.38 4.75
N PHE A 198 -29.01 0.60 5.64
CA PHE A 198 -28.20 1.81 5.55
C PHE A 198 -26.75 1.51 5.91
N ALA A 199 -25.79 2.12 5.21
CA ALA A 199 -24.38 1.78 5.30
C ALA A 199 -23.84 1.84 6.73
N PHE A 200 -24.08 2.94 7.47
CA PHE A 200 -23.65 3.02 8.85
C PHE A 200 -24.41 2.06 9.79
N GLN A 201 -25.69 1.78 9.53
CA GLN A 201 -26.46 0.81 10.33
C GLN A 201 -25.92 -0.62 10.20
N ALA A 202 -25.30 -0.94 9.06
CA ALA A 202 -24.60 -2.21 8.88
C ALA A 202 -23.35 -2.38 9.76
N LEU A 203 -22.87 -1.32 10.42
CA LEU A 203 -21.76 -1.37 11.38
C LEU A 203 -22.24 -1.58 12.82
N SER A 204 -23.54 -1.83 13.04
CA SER A 204 -24.13 -1.97 14.39
C SER A 204 -23.52 -3.09 15.23
N ASP A 205 -22.94 -4.11 14.61
CA ASP A 205 -22.27 -5.25 15.27
C ASP A 205 -20.74 -5.07 15.38
N THR A 206 -20.22 -3.87 15.08
CA THR A 206 -18.80 -3.54 15.20
C THR A 206 -18.48 -2.94 16.56
N SER A 207 -17.19 -2.96 16.95
CA SER A 207 -16.75 -2.24 18.14
C SER A 207 -16.87 -0.73 18.03
N ALA A 208 -16.92 -0.17 16.81
CA ALA A 208 -17.15 1.26 16.60
C ALA A 208 -18.53 1.69 17.12
N ALA A 209 -19.57 0.88 16.88
CA ALA A 209 -20.95 1.17 17.29
C ALA A 209 -21.15 1.28 18.82
N GLN A 210 -20.16 0.85 19.63
CA GLN A 210 -20.18 1.06 21.08
C GLN A 210 -20.03 2.53 21.48
N TYR A 211 -19.44 3.35 20.60
CA TYR A 211 -19.13 4.75 20.88
C TYR A 211 -20.21 5.71 20.38
N TYR A 212 -20.93 5.35 19.32
CA TYR A 212 -21.94 6.22 18.71
C TYR A 212 -23.08 5.39 18.12
N ASP A 213 -24.32 5.88 18.31
CA ASP A 213 -25.52 5.25 17.79
C ASP A 213 -25.59 5.44 16.26
N VAL A 214 -25.35 4.35 15.53
CA VAL A 214 -25.32 4.33 14.07
C VAL A 214 -26.65 4.68 13.41
N ALA A 215 -27.78 4.62 14.13
CA ALA A 215 -29.09 5.00 13.61
C ALA A 215 -29.23 6.52 13.41
N ARG A 216 -28.34 7.32 14.01
CA ARG A 216 -28.35 8.79 13.95
C ARG A 216 -27.69 9.35 12.70
N PHE A 217 -26.89 8.55 11.99
CA PHE A 217 -26.37 8.95 10.69
C PHE A 217 -27.52 9.19 9.72
N ARG A 218 -27.41 10.25 8.91
CA ARG A 218 -28.42 10.54 7.89
C ARG A 218 -28.44 9.40 6.87
N PRO A 219 -29.55 8.68 6.73
CA PRO A 219 -29.62 7.53 5.84
C PRO A 219 -29.60 7.99 4.38
N SER A 220 -28.49 7.78 3.65
CA SER A 220 -28.47 8.00 2.19
C SER A 220 -27.90 6.80 1.44
N LEU A 221 -26.74 6.29 1.84
CA LEU A 221 -26.08 5.15 1.21
C LEU A 221 -26.64 3.83 1.72
N LEU A 222 -26.89 2.91 0.79
CA LEU A 222 -27.40 1.57 1.09
C LEU A 222 -26.31 0.51 0.90
N VAL A 223 -26.47 -0.61 1.58
CA VAL A 223 -25.65 -1.82 1.44
C VAL A 223 -26.56 -3.03 1.38
N THR A 224 -26.15 -4.09 0.68
CA THR A 224 -26.93 -5.33 0.63
C THR A 224 -26.72 -6.19 1.88
N ALA A 225 -27.72 -6.98 2.24
CA ALA A 225 -27.62 -7.93 3.35
C ALA A 225 -26.57 -9.04 3.11
N ASP A 226 -26.20 -9.32 1.86
CA ASP A 226 -25.09 -10.22 1.56
C ASP A 226 -23.74 -9.52 1.77
N PHE A 227 -23.62 -8.24 1.42
CA PHE A 227 -22.40 -7.45 1.68
C PHE A 227 -22.03 -7.45 3.17
N THR A 228 -23.02 -7.32 4.05
CA THR A 228 -22.83 -7.24 5.51
C THR A 228 -22.52 -8.60 6.15
N ARG A 229 -23.11 -9.69 5.63
CA ARG A 229 -22.96 -11.03 6.22
C ARG A 229 -21.81 -11.78 5.58
N THR A 230 -20.68 -11.79 6.26
CA THR A 230 -19.46 -12.48 5.81
C THR A 230 -19.25 -13.84 6.46
N ILE A 231 -19.61 -13.96 7.74
CA ILE A 231 -19.42 -15.15 8.56
C ILE A 231 -20.68 -15.44 9.37
N ILE A 232 -20.80 -16.67 9.85
CA ILE A 232 -21.82 -17.03 10.81
C ILE A 232 -21.35 -16.53 12.20
N PRO A 233 -22.09 -15.62 12.86
CA PRO A 233 -21.68 -15.07 14.14
C PRO A 233 -21.67 -16.17 15.21
N VAL A 234 -20.56 -16.28 15.95
CA VAL A 234 -20.38 -17.27 17.02
C VAL A 234 -20.43 -16.56 18.38
N GLY A 235 -21.40 -16.92 19.22
CA GLY A 235 -21.52 -16.45 20.60
C GLY A 235 -22.24 -15.10 20.80
N LYS A 236 -22.53 -14.76 22.06
CA LYS A 236 -23.33 -13.57 22.46
C LYS A 236 -22.54 -12.24 22.51
N GLY A 237 -21.35 -12.19 21.95
CA GLY A 237 -20.47 -11.02 21.95
C GLY A 237 -19.70 -10.84 20.65
N HIS A 238 -20.29 -11.28 19.54
CA HIS A 238 -19.66 -11.22 18.22
C HIS A 238 -19.36 -9.75 17.83
N THR A 239 -18.11 -9.48 17.49
CA THR A 239 -17.69 -8.21 16.88
C THR A 239 -17.23 -8.47 15.46
N SER A 240 -17.86 -7.82 14.49
CA SER A 240 -17.61 -8.07 13.06
C SER A 240 -16.37 -7.38 12.50
N ASP A 241 -15.64 -6.58 13.31
CA ASP A 241 -14.49 -5.74 12.92
C ASP A 241 -13.54 -6.39 11.90
N LEU A 242 -13.06 -7.60 12.18
CA LEU A 242 -12.07 -8.32 11.37
C LEU A 242 -12.64 -8.91 10.07
N PHE A 243 -13.96 -8.98 9.95
CA PHE A 243 -14.67 -9.63 8.86
C PHE A 243 -15.47 -8.63 8.01
N GLN A 244 -15.28 -7.33 8.24
CA GLN A 244 -15.87 -6.26 7.42
C GLN A 244 -15.28 -6.28 6.01
N ARG A 245 -16.14 -6.28 4.98
CA ARG A 245 -15.68 -6.26 3.59
C ARG A 245 -15.20 -4.86 3.20
N PRO A 246 -14.13 -4.75 2.38
CA PRO A 246 -13.80 -3.49 1.74
C PRO A 246 -14.91 -3.09 0.76
N VAL A 247 -15.15 -1.78 0.66
CA VAL A 247 -16.09 -1.23 -0.32
C VAL A 247 -15.42 -1.21 -1.68
N GLN A 248 -15.94 -1.99 -2.63
CA GLN A 248 -15.37 -2.12 -3.98
C GLN A 248 -16.42 -1.91 -5.07
N TRP A 249 -17.58 -2.53 -4.91
CA TRP A 249 -18.62 -2.58 -5.93
C TRP A 249 -19.83 -1.75 -5.51
N ILE A 250 -20.18 -0.77 -6.33
CA ILE A 250 -21.28 0.15 -6.05
C ILE A 250 -22.23 0.16 -7.24
N LEU A 251 -23.50 -0.13 -7.00
CA LEU A 251 -24.57 0.08 -7.96
C LEU A 251 -25.17 1.47 -7.75
N THR A 252 -25.36 2.23 -8.82
CA THR A 252 -26.08 3.50 -8.76
C THR A 252 -27.26 3.51 -9.72
N THR A 253 -28.31 4.24 -9.36
CA THR A 253 -29.33 4.72 -10.28
C THR A 253 -29.17 6.22 -10.46
N ALA A 254 -29.59 6.76 -11.60
CA ALA A 254 -29.52 8.18 -11.85
C ALA A 254 -30.80 8.67 -12.54
N SER A 255 -31.15 9.91 -12.24
CA SER A 255 -32.20 10.65 -12.93
C SER A 255 -31.81 10.93 -14.39
N SER A 256 -32.77 11.35 -15.20
CA SER A 256 -32.52 11.74 -16.60
C SER A 256 -31.50 12.89 -16.75
N ALA A 257 -31.32 13.69 -15.70
CA ALA A 257 -30.31 14.75 -15.63
C ALA A 257 -28.89 14.24 -15.29
N GLY A 258 -28.72 12.94 -15.04
CA GLY A 258 -27.43 12.35 -14.67
C GLY A 258 -27.06 12.47 -13.19
N VAL A 259 -27.97 12.98 -12.34
CA VAL A 259 -27.76 13.03 -10.89
C VAL A 259 -28.10 11.69 -10.28
N VAL A 260 -27.21 11.15 -9.44
CA VAL A 260 -27.42 9.86 -8.77
C VAL A 260 -28.53 9.96 -7.73
N ASP A 261 -29.54 9.10 -7.87
CA ASP A 261 -30.72 9.06 -6.98
C ASP A 261 -30.53 8.06 -5.84
N GLN A 262 -29.90 6.91 -6.12
CA GLN A 262 -29.62 5.85 -5.15
C GLN A 262 -28.22 5.28 -5.39
N ALA A 263 -27.53 4.95 -4.32
CA ALA A 263 -26.26 4.24 -4.34
C ALA A 263 -26.33 3.05 -3.37
N VAL A 264 -25.98 1.86 -3.86
CA VAL A 264 -26.03 0.60 -3.12
C VAL A 264 -24.68 -0.10 -3.22
N ILE A 265 -24.01 -0.36 -2.10
CA ILE A 265 -22.80 -1.19 -2.06
C ILE A 265 -23.23 -2.66 -2.06
N ILE A 266 -22.63 -3.45 -2.95
CA ILE A 266 -22.91 -4.87 -3.09
C ILE A 266 -21.68 -5.72 -2.78
N SER A 267 -21.90 -6.98 -2.45
CA SER A 267 -20.82 -7.94 -2.27
C SER A 267 -20.09 -8.26 -3.58
N PRO A 268 -18.82 -8.71 -3.52
CA PRO A 268 -18.15 -9.26 -4.70
C PRO A 268 -18.89 -10.46 -5.33
N TYR A 269 -19.57 -11.27 -4.50
CA TYR A 269 -20.39 -12.40 -4.98
C TYR A 269 -21.58 -11.92 -5.80
N GLU A 270 -22.36 -10.97 -5.27
CA GLU A 270 -23.49 -10.36 -6.00
C GLU A 270 -23.01 -9.66 -7.27
N ALA A 271 -21.89 -8.94 -7.23
CA ALA A 271 -21.32 -8.28 -8.39
C ALA A 271 -20.99 -9.25 -9.52
N GLN A 272 -20.42 -10.41 -9.18
CA GLN A 272 -20.06 -11.46 -10.13
C GLN A 272 -21.29 -12.16 -10.73
N GLU A 273 -22.22 -12.59 -9.87
CA GLU A 273 -23.39 -13.36 -10.31
C GLU A 273 -24.41 -12.50 -11.07
N LEU A 274 -24.56 -11.23 -10.70
CA LEU A 274 -25.50 -10.31 -11.33
C LEU A 274 -24.89 -9.55 -12.51
N LEU A 275 -23.61 -9.76 -12.81
CA LEU A 275 -22.90 -9.11 -13.91
C LEU A 275 -23.67 -9.20 -15.26
N PRO A 276 -24.27 -10.34 -15.64
CA PRO A 276 -25.03 -10.44 -16.89
C PRO A 276 -26.28 -9.55 -16.91
N GLU A 277 -27.02 -9.47 -15.80
CA GLU A 277 -28.22 -8.63 -15.67
C GLU A 277 -27.87 -7.14 -15.62
N ILE A 278 -26.79 -6.78 -14.93
CA ILE A 278 -26.28 -5.42 -14.86
C ILE A 278 -25.91 -4.93 -16.26
N ARG A 279 -25.22 -5.75 -17.06
CA ARG A 279 -24.78 -5.39 -18.42
C ARG A 279 -25.92 -4.99 -19.34
N VAL A 280 -27.09 -5.61 -19.20
CA VAL A 280 -28.26 -5.35 -20.03
C VAL A 280 -29.22 -4.32 -19.42
N SER A 281 -29.03 -3.96 -18.16
CA SER A 281 -29.90 -3.01 -17.47
C SER A 281 -29.73 -1.59 -18.03
N ARG A 282 -30.85 -0.88 -18.16
CA ARG A 282 -30.89 0.54 -18.50
C ARG A 282 -31.01 1.46 -17.28
N HIS A 283 -31.23 0.88 -16.11
CA HIS A 283 -31.58 1.63 -14.90
C HIS A 283 -30.40 1.77 -13.94
N VAL A 284 -29.58 0.72 -13.81
CA VAL A 284 -28.44 0.70 -12.89
C VAL A 284 -27.11 0.76 -13.62
N SER A 285 -26.08 1.22 -12.91
CA SER A 285 -24.69 1.11 -13.33
C SER A 285 -23.84 0.60 -12.18
N LEU A 286 -22.96 -0.35 -12.48
CA LEU A 286 -21.95 -0.88 -11.58
C LEU A 286 -20.68 -0.07 -11.71
N HIS A 287 -20.12 0.30 -10.56
CA HIS A 287 -18.92 1.09 -10.43
C HIS A 287 -17.88 0.36 -9.59
N LEU A 288 -16.61 0.48 -9.99
CA LEU A 288 -15.47 0.11 -9.16
C LEU A 288 -15.02 1.32 -8.33
N TYR A 289 -14.82 1.10 -7.03
CA TYR A 289 -14.42 2.11 -6.07
C TYR A 289 -13.30 1.59 -5.16
N ALA A 290 -12.47 2.51 -4.69
CA ALA A 290 -11.60 2.29 -3.55
C ALA A 290 -11.41 3.62 -2.80
N PRO A 291 -11.40 3.61 -1.45
CA PRO A 291 -11.13 4.81 -0.65
C PRO A 291 -9.71 5.30 -0.92
N ARG A 292 -9.51 6.62 -0.99
CA ARG A 292 -8.19 7.21 -1.25
C ARG A 292 -7.24 7.02 -0.04
N PRO A 293 -6.18 6.21 -0.14
CA PRO A 293 -5.33 5.89 1.00
C PRO A 293 -4.13 6.84 1.15
N ASN A 294 -3.70 7.49 0.07
CA ASN A 294 -2.63 8.49 0.07
C ASN A 294 -2.89 9.58 -0.99
N ILE A 295 -2.14 10.69 -0.93
CA ILE A 295 -2.28 11.83 -1.85
C ILE A 295 -1.85 11.48 -3.28
N GLY A 296 -0.90 10.57 -3.47
CA GLY A 296 -0.44 10.15 -4.80
C GLY A 296 -1.48 9.40 -5.64
N TYR A 297 -2.51 8.83 -5.02
CA TYR A 297 -3.63 8.23 -5.76
C TYR A 297 -4.67 9.28 -6.17
N ARG A 298 -5.16 9.13 -7.41
CA ARG A 298 -6.29 9.92 -7.91
C ARG A 298 -7.57 9.57 -7.15
N PRO A 299 -8.41 10.54 -6.76
CA PRO A 299 -9.66 10.27 -6.05
C PRO A 299 -10.66 9.51 -6.94
N LEU A 300 -11.28 8.46 -6.39
CA LEU A 300 -12.23 7.59 -7.07
C LEU A 300 -13.69 7.81 -6.65
N ASP A 301 -13.93 8.83 -5.84
CA ASP A 301 -15.22 9.24 -5.29
C ASP A 301 -16.24 9.68 -6.36
N THR A 302 -15.78 10.00 -7.57
CA THR A 302 -16.63 10.26 -8.74
C THR A 302 -17.18 9.01 -9.43
N LEU A 303 -16.72 7.80 -9.04
CA LEU A 303 -17.17 6.51 -9.57
C LEU A 303 -16.96 6.33 -11.08
N ARG A 304 -15.87 6.90 -11.63
CA ARG A 304 -15.57 6.90 -13.08
C ARG A 304 -14.49 5.92 -13.52
N LEU A 305 -13.80 5.26 -12.58
CA LEU A 305 -12.69 4.35 -12.90
C LEU A 305 -13.13 3.20 -13.80
N TYR A 306 -14.25 2.58 -13.45
CA TYR A 306 -14.87 1.52 -14.22
C TYR A 306 -16.38 1.64 -14.03
N THR A 307 -17.12 1.81 -15.12
CA THR A 307 -18.58 1.95 -15.12
C THR A 307 -19.18 0.99 -16.15
N MET A 308 -20.12 0.16 -15.72
CA MET A 308 -20.79 -0.80 -16.58
C MET A 308 -22.30 -0.89 -16.27
N PRO A 309 -23.20 -0.83 -17.27
CA PRO A 309 -22.91 -0.58 -18.68
C PRO A 309 -22.47 0.87 -18.90
N HIS A 310 -21.73 1.12 -20.00
CA HIS A 310 -21.26 2.46 -20.33
C HIS A 310 -22.44 3.43 -20.44
N GLN A 311 -22.34 4.58 -19.76
CA GLN A 311 -23.38 5.59 -19.72
C GLN A 311 -22.98 6.78 -20.59
N PRO A 312 -23.86 7.28 -21.48
CA PRO A 312 -23.55 8.41 -22.35
C PRO A 312 -23.45 9.73 -21.58
N ILE A 313 -24.17 9.83 -20.45
CA ILE A 313 -24.17 11.02 -19.59
C ILE A 313 -23.30 10.70 -18.36
N PRO A 314 -22.25 11.50 -18.09
CA PRO A 314 -21.47 11.36 -16.87
C PRO A 314 -22.35 11.56 -15.65
N ARG A 315 -22.36 10.57 -14.75
CA ARG A 315 -23.12 10.67 -13.51
C ARG A 315 -22.45 11.66 -12.55
N VAL A 316 -23.27 12.39 -11.82
CA VAL A 316 -22.86 13.32 -10.76
C VAL A 316 -23.34 12.76 -9.43
N MET A 317 -22.39 12.51 -8.53
CA MET A 317 -22.66 12.07 -7.17
C MET A 317 -22.97 13.30 -6.29
N PRO A 318 -24.14 13.36 -5.64
CA PRO A 318 -24.39 14.37 -4.62
C PRO A 318 -23.36 14.33 -3.49
N GLU A 319 -23.10 15.48 -2.87
CA GLU A 319 -22.08 15.59 -1.80
C GLU A 319 -22.38 14.68 -0.60
N VAL A 320 -23.66 14.54 -0.24
CA VAL A 320 -24.07 13.69 0.90
C VAL A 320 -23.67 12.23 0.68
N PHE A 321 -23.92 11.69 -0.53
CA PHE A 321 -23.51 10.32 -0.87
C PHE A 321 -21.99 10.19 -0.90
N THR A 322 -21.31 11.19 -1.44
CA THR A 322 -19.84 11.20 -1.53
C THR A 322 -19.21 11.17 -0.13
N ASN A 323 -19.69 12.03 0.78
CA ASN A 323 -19.20 12.10 2.15
C ASN A 323 -19.49 10.80 2.91
N GLU A 324 -20.72 10.29 2.83
CA GLU A 324 -21.11 9.03 3.48
C GLU A 324 -20.28 7.85 2.95
N LEU A 325 -20.12 7.74 1.62
CA LEU A 325 -19.31 6.70 0.99
C LEU A 325 -17.84 6.77 1.43
N ASN A 326 -17.23 7.95 1.36
CA ASN A 326 -15.82 8.15 1.70
C ASN A 326 -15.56 7.87 3.18
N LEU A 327 -16.46 8.29 4.08
CA LEU A 327 -16.35 8.01 5.51
C LEU A 327 -16.57 6.54 5.84
N PHE A 328 -17.64 5.93 5.29
CA PHE A 328 -17.97 4.52 5.51
C PHE A 328 -16.86 3.57 5.02
N SER A 329 -16.21 3.91 3.90
CA SER A 329 -15.12 3.13 3.31
C SER A 329 -13.75 3.38 3.97
N GLY A 330 -13.59 4.44 4.76
CA GLY A 330 -12.34 4.76 5.46
C GLY A 330 -11.34 5.58 4.63
N GLN A 331 -11.82 6.46 3.76
CA GLN A 331 -10.97 7.38 2.99
C GLN A 331 -10.22 8.35 3.90
N LEU A 332 -8.93 8.53 3.64
CA LEU A 332 -8.05 9.33 4.50
C LEU A 332 -7.78 10.75 3.99
N TYR A 333 -7.80 10.93 2.66
CA TYR A 333 -7.41 12.17 2.01
C TYR A 333 -8.54 12.71 1.14
N MET A 334 -8.84 13.99 1.31
CA MET A 334 -9.81 14.73 0.49
C MET A 334 -9.12 15.32 -0.75
N LYS A 335 -9.88 15.54 -1.83
CA LYS A 335 -9.38 16.09 -3.10
C LYS A 335 -9.28 17.60 -3.11
N SER A 336 -10.09 18.30 -2.30
CA SER A 336 -10.13 19.76 -2.29
C SER A 336 -10.62 20.31 -0.95
N MET A 337 -10.39 21.61 -0.75
CA MET A 337 -10.92 22.36 0.38
C MET A 337 -12.45 22.30 0.45
N ASN A 338 -13.15 22.29 -0.70
CA ASN A 338 -14.60 22.15 -0.73
C ASN A 338 -15.08 20.79 -0.18
N GLU A 339 -14.38 19.69 -0.52
CA GLU A 339 -14.70 18.37 0.04
C GLU A 339 -14.45 18.34 1.55
N TYR A 340 -13.34 18.92 2.02
CA TYR A 340 -13.06 19.06 3.44
C TYR A 340 -14.17 19.82 4.19
N LEU A 341 -14.62 20.96 3.67
CA LEU A 341 -15.72 21.73 4.27
C LEU A 341 -17.04 20.94 4.24
N SER A 342 -17.30 20.20 3.17
CA SER A 342 -18.49 19.35 3.05
C SER A 342 -18.48 18.21 4.08
N VAL A 343 -17.34 17.54 4.28
CA VAL A 343 -17.16 16.50 5.30
C VAL A 343 -17.33 17.09 6.70
N ARG A 344 -16.75 18.26 6.99
CA ARG A 344 -16.95 18.94 8.29
C ARG A 344 -18.41 19.25 8.55
N ARG A 345 -19.13 19.75 7.55
CA ARG A 345 -20.58 20.00 7.63
C ARG A 345 -21.37 18.71 7.86
N PHE A 346 -21.00 17.63 7.17
CA PHE A 346 -21.61 16.31 7.34
C PHE A 346 -21.42 15.77 8.75
N LEU A 347 -20.25 15.98 9.36
CA LEU A 347 -19.92 15.58 10.73
C LEU A 347 -20.41 16.56 11.81
N GLY A 348 -21.04 17.68 11.45
CA GLY A 348 -21.47 18.72 12.40
C GLY A 348 -20.33 19.56 12.98
N LEU A 349 -19.10 19.45 12.46
CA LEU A 349 -17.90 20.15 12.92
C LEU A 349 -17.85 21.59 12.37
N ARG A 350 -18.63 22.51 12.97
CA ARG A 350 -18.63 23.94 12.57
C ARG A 350 -17.24 24.59 12.79
N SER A 351 -16.83 25.49 11.88
CA SER A 351 -15.63 26.30 12.05
C SER A 351 -15.87 27.45 13.03
N ALA A 352 -14.83 27.82 13.79
CA ALA A 352 -14.90 28.93 14.74
C ALA A 352 -15.18 30.29 14.06
N ASP A 353 -14.83 30.44 12.78
CA ASP A 353 -14.99 31.69 12.02
C ASP A 353 -16.42 31.93 11.49
N GLN A 354 -17.36 31.01 11.75
CA GLN A 354 -18.75 31.11 11.33
C GLN A 354 -19.65 31.62 12.47
N LYS A 355 -19.15 32.57 13.26
CA LYS A 355 -19.88 33.15 14.41
C LYS A 355 -20.69 34.42 14.11
N ASP A 356 -20.49 35.10 12.97
CA ASP A 356 -21.06 36.45 12.79
C ASP A 356 -21.88 36.70 11.51
N SER A 357 -22.51 35.69 10.92
CA SER A 357 -23.53 35.95 9.90
C SER A 357 -24.63 34.88 9.93
N GLU A 358 -25.85 35.35 10.16
CA GLU A 358 -27.12 34.60 10.26
C GLU A 358 -27.51 34.10 11.67
N SER A 359 -27.64 35.04 12.60
CA SER A 359 -28.90 35.15 13.35
C SER A 359 -29.75 36.12 12.52
N GLU A 360 -30.91 35.75 11.97
CA GLU A 360 -32.16 35.56 12.69
C GLU A 360 -33.10 34.63 11.90
N LEU A 361 -34.03 33.98 12.64
CA LEU A 361 -35.17 33.15 12.19
C LEU A 361 -34.97 31.62 12.28
N SER A 362 -34.71 31.11 13.48
CA SER A 362 -35.62 30.17 14.17
C SER A 362 -34.97 29.76 15.50
N GLY A 363 -35.74 29.86 16.59
CA GLY A 363 -35.23 29.78 17.95
C GLY A 363 -34.78 28.39 18.40
N SER A 364 -33.90 28.44 19.42
CA SER A 364 -33.45 27.36 20.30
C SER A 364 -32.29 26.49 19.82
N SER A 365 -31.05 26.91 20.10
CA SER A 365 -30.28 26.30 21.20
C SER A 365 -28.88 26.92 21.31
N THR A 366 -28.58 27.38 22.52
CA THR A 366 -27.28 27.67 23.15
C THR A 366 -26.03 27.04 22.56
N ASN A 367 -24.92 27.79 22.63
CA ASN A 367 -23.52 27.36 22.51
C ASN A 367 -23.18 26.13 23.37
N VAL A 368 -23.54 24.94 22.91
CA VAL A 368 -23.11 23.66 23.45
C VAL A 368 -22.27 23.06 22.33
N MET A 369 -20.97 22.84 22.57
CA MET A 369 -20.26 21.83 21.80
C MET A 369 -21.12 20.58 21.88
N ASP A 370 -21.77 20.24 20.77
CA ASP A 370 -22.78 19.18 20.68
C ASP A 370 -22.21 17.97 21.42
N THR A 371 -22.82 17.59 22.55
CA THR A 371 -22.22 16.70 23.57
C THR A 371 -21.85 15.32 23.02
N GLU A 372 -22.29 15.05 21.80
CA GLU A 372 -22.15 13.80 21.06
C GLU A 372 -21.03 13.82 20.01
N THR A 373 -20.52 15.00 19.64
CA THR A 373 -19.34 15.16 18.77
C THR A 373 -18.15 14.30 19.19
N PRO A 374 -17.75 14.24 20.50
CA PRO A 374 -16.63 13.40 20.91
C PRO A 374 -16.89 11.89 20.72
N ASN A 375 -18.16 11.47 20.84
CA ASN A 375 -18.58 10.09 20.65
C ASN A 375 -18.55 9.68 19.17
N LEU A 376 -19.03 10.57 18.29
CA LEU A 376 -18.94 10.41 16.83
C LEU A 376 -17.48 10.34 16.36
N ILE A 377 -16.61 11.19 16.90
CA ILE A 377 -15.17 11.18 16.58
C ILE A 377 -14.52 9.87 17.02
N LYS A 378 -14.85 9.37 18.22
CA LYS A 378 -14.38 8.05 18.69
C LYS A 378 -14.87 6.93 17.78
N PHE A 379 -16.13 6.95 17.37
CA PHE A 379 -16.68 6.00 16.40
C PHE A 379 -15.86 6.00 15.10
N LEU A 380 -15.62 7.17 14.50
CA LEU A 380 -14.88 7.28 13.23
C LEU A 380 -13.41 6.88 13.37
N ARG A 381 -12.77 7.18 14.51
CA ARG A 381 -11.41 6.71 14.81
C ARG A 381 -11.35 5.19 14.87
N VAL A 382 -12.27 4.54 15.58
CA VAL A 382 -12.32 3.08 15.67
C VAL A 382 -12.62 2.47 14.30
N LEU A 383 -13.59 3.02 13.56
CA LEU A 383 -13.89 2.58 12.20
C LEU A 383 -12.66 2.66 11.29
N THR A 384 -11.96 3.78 11.29
CA THR A 384 -10.85 4.00 10.35
C THR A 384 -9.60 3.24 10.78
N MET A 385 -9.19 3.37 12.04
CA MET A 385 -7.93 2.79 12.52
C MET A 385 -8.06 1.28 12.73
N LYS A 386 -9.07 0.83 13.48
CA LYS A 386 -9.18 -0.58 13.89
C LYS A 386 -9.80 -1.45 12.79
N ILE A 387 -10.91 -1.01 12.20
CA ILE A 387 -11.70 -1.84 11.27
C ILE A 387 -11.15 -1.75 9.84
N ARG A 388 -10.87 -0.54 9.34
CA ARG A 388 -10.42 -0.35 7.95
C ARG A 388 -8.92 -0.47 7.73
N ARG A 389 -8.09 -0.24 8.77
CA ARG A 389 -6.62 -0.16 8.64
C ARG A 389 -5.82 -0.97 9.66
N ASN A 390 -6.42 -1.95 10.35
CA ASN A 390 -5.69 -2.87 11.24
C ASN A 390 -4.75 -2.18 12.25
N CYS A 391 -5.24 -1.13 12.91
CA CYS A 391 -4.57 -0.32 13.93
C CYS A 391 -3.42 0.59 13.44
N GLU A 392 -3.37 0.94 12.16
CA GLU A 392 -2.45 1.99 11.69
C GLU A 392 -2.87 3.40 12.16
N SER A 393 -1.88 4.23 12.50
CA SER A 393 -2.12 5.64 12.84
C SER A 393 -2.61 6.43 11.63
N ILE A 394 -3.59 7.28 11.86
CA ILE A 394 -4.14 8.20 10.85
C ILE A 394 -3.80 9.66 11.17
N ASP A 395 -3.00 9.94 12.20
CA ASP A 395 -2.85 11.28 12.78
C ASP A 395 -2.26 12.30 11.78
N LYS A 396 -1.47 11.83 10.81
CA LYS A 396 -0.86 12.66 9.75
C LYS A 396 -1.74 12.83 8.51
N THR A 397 -2.93 12.23 8.48
CA THR A 397 -3.84 12.25 7.33
C THR A 397 -4.83 13.41 7.41
N HIS A 398 -5.49 13.76 6.31
CA HIS A 398 -6.51 14.81 6.33
C HIS A 398 -7.68 14.44 7.25
N LEU A 399 -8.18 13.20 7.16
CA LEU A 399 -9.23 12.70 8.04
C LEU A 399 -8.78 12.69 9.51
N GLY A 400 -7.55 12.26 9.81
CA GLY A 400 -7.01 12.29 11.17
C GLY A 400 -6.96 13.69 11.75
N ARG A 401 -6.49 14.68 10.97
CA ARG A 401 -6.50 16.09 11.37
C ARG A 401 -7.92 16.62 11.63
N ILE A 402 -8.91 16.25 10.80
CA ILE A 402 -10.32 16.61 11.01
C ILE A 402 -10.84 16.04 12.33
N LEU A 403 -10.54 14.77 12.62
CA LEU A 403 -10.94 14.08 13.86
C LEU A 403 -10.21 14.64 15.10
N ASP A 404 -9.07 15.30 14.92
CA ASP A 404 -8.33 16.03 15.96
C ASP A 404 -8.78 17.50 16.12
N HIS A 405 -9.83 17.92 15.39
CA HIS A 405 -10.24 19.32 15.29
C HIS A 405 -9.14 20.27 14.78
N ARG A 406 -8.15 19.75 14.07
CA ARG A 406 -7.12 20.55 13.39
C ARG A 406 -7.66 21.03 12.04
N THR A 407 -7.41 22.29 11.72
CA THR A 407 -7.79 22.86 10.43
C THR A 407 -6.84 22.41 9.34
N LEU A 408 -7.38 22.14 8.15
CA LEU A 408 -6.61 22.02 6.92
C LEU A 408 -6.57 23.38 6.22
N GLU A 409 -5.45 23.68 5.59
CA GLU A 409 -5.22 24.88 4.80
C GLU A 409 -5.22 24.56 3.30
N ASP A 410 -5.36 25.57 2.44
CA ASP A 410 -5.30 25.37 0.98
C ASP A 410 -3.97 24.76 0.53
N SER A 411 -2.89 25.02 1.27
CA SER A 411 -1.56 24.43 1.06
C SER A 411 -1.55 22.91 1.18
N ASP A 412 -2.43 22.32 1.99
CA ASP A 412 -2.55 20.85 2.15
C ASP A 412 -3.11 20.17 0.88
N PHE A 413 -3.65 20.94 -0.08
CA PHE A 413 -4.23 20.43 -1.32
C PHE A 413 -3.40 20.77 -2.58
N ALA A 414 -2.44 21.69 -2.47
CA ALA A 414 -1.69 22.26 -3.60
C ALA A 414 -0.76 21.25 -4.31
N ASN A 415 -0.26 20.22 -3.61
CA ASN A 415 0.69 19.25 -4.17
C ASN A 415 0.08 18.16 -5.07
N SER A 416 -1.19 18.31 -5.49
CA SER A 416 -1.85 17.32 -6.35
C SER A 416 -1.75 17.62 -7.85
N MET A 417 -1.17 18.75 -8.26
CA MET A 417 -1.11 19.20 -9.66
C MET A 417 0.26 19.05 -10.35
N ASP A 418 1.36 18.82 -9.62
CA ASP A 418 2.72 18.84 -10.19
C ASP A 418 3.25 17.46 -10.67
N MET A 419 2.39 16.44 -10.79
CA MET A 419 2.80 15.10 -11.30
C MET A 419 2.27 14.76 -12.70
N ASP A 420 1.80 15.77 -13.45
CA ASP A 420 1.35 15.63 -14.85
C ASP A 420 2.20 16.47 -15.83
N MET A 421 3.53 16.60 -15.60
CA MET A 421 4.48 17.10 -16.61
C MET A 421 5.59 16.09 -16.92
#